data_AF-A0A4R1XLZ5-F1
#
_entry.id   AF-A0A4R1XLZ5-F1
#
_cell.length_a   1.000
_cell.length_b   1.000
_cell.length_c   1.000
_cell.angle_alpha   90.00
_cell.angle_beta   90.00
_cell.angle_gamma   90.00
#
_symmetry.space_group_name_H-M   'P 1'
#
loop_
_entity.id
_entity.type
_entity.pdbx_description
1 polymer ?
#
loop_
_entity_poly.entity_id
_entity_poly.type
_entity_poly.pdbx_seq_one_letter_code
_entity_poly.pdbx_strand_id
1 'polypeptide(L)'
;MNPIPFQLNNQQRQYLGLIPVQPHWELVELFGYYVYFDGDVIRKKIIVKDGSYYECELNETTSNQRSVLEPKTARGKAKKLNYTASLSFSPLGTYFKYDAQYICIASYTTQRSFFDARPSQDQADGLTDIAQGQQSFEGLKQWLKQWIDESSPQDLSDIEDFKIAKRQHQKYKAGDFFAFKIGRRQWGFGRILLDVSKLRKQEQFKQHKHYGLNNLMGKALIVEVYAHIQEHKQSDFDTLAQCQALPAQAVMDNHFFYAEKEIIGFQPLDIEQIELPISYSESINSQDRDVVYLQYGLIYKQLTKAQHDQFIAEWNADKSLPEHRYFRNEGIGFDVNIDPLMDYMAQLAEPCASMANMQSTVAAAARYYWPDAGGVYSDEHARDLHYPQNAALKKRIFNAFGLDADLSYAENLAIFEDANK
;
A
#
# COMPACT_ATOMS: atom_id res chain seq x y z
N MET A 1 -23.53 11.17 -33.50
CA MET A 1 -22.58 10.71 -32.47
C MET A 1 -23.18 11.15 -31.14
N ASN A 2 -23.34 10.24 -30.17
CA ASN A 2 -23.83 10.67 -28.86
C ASN A 2 -22.77 11.61 -28.26
N PRO A 3 -23.17 12.75 -27.69
CA PRO A 3 -22.22 13.64 -27.03
C PRO A 3 -21.59 12.88 -25.87
N ILE A 4 -20.26 12.96 -25.75
CA ILE A 4 -19.57 12.40 -24.59
C ILE A 4 -20.09 13.11 -23.33
N PRO A 5 -20.51 12.38 -22.27
CA PRO A 5 -21.12 13.01 -21.09
C PRO A 5 -20.20 13.98 -20.36
N PHE A 6 -18.90 13.67 -20.32
CA PHE A 6 -17.88 14.52 -19.72
C PHE A 6 -16.55 14.30 -20.44
N GLN A 7 -15.78 15.38 -20.59
CA GLN A 7 -14.47 15.32 -21.20
C GLN A 7 -13.55 16.38 -20.60
N LEU A 8 -12.32 15.97 -20.28
CA LEU A 8 -11.27 16.90 -19.89
C LEU A 8 -10.90 17.83 -21.05
N ASN A 9 -10.64 19.10 -20.75
CA ASN A 9 -9.99 20.02 -21.67
C ASN A 9 -8.45 19.90 -21.60
N ASN A 10 -7.73 20.52 -22.53
CA ASN A 10 -6.26 20.41 -22.57
C ASN A 10 -5.56 21.11 -21.40
N GLN A 11 -6.15 22.14 -20.81
CA GLN A 11 -5.62 22.75 -19.59
C GLN A 11 -5.68 21.75 -18.43
N GLN A 12 -6.82 21.11 -18.20
CA GLN A 12 -6.97 20.07 -17.17
C GLN A 12 -6.00 18.90 -17.39
N ARG A 13 -5.86 18.42 -18.64
CA ARG A 13 -4.90 17.35 -18.98
C ARG A 13 -3.47 17.66 -18.57
N GLN A 14 -3.03 18.91 -18.74
CA GLN A 14 -1.69 19.35 -18.35
C GLN A 14 -1.45 19.14 -16.85
N TYR A 15 -2.39 19.55 -15.99
CA TYR A 15 -2.28 19.38 -14.53
C TYR A 15 -2.40 17.92 -14.06
N LEU A 16 -2.80 17.01 -14.95
CA LEU A 16 -2.91 15.58 -14.68
C LEU A 16 -1.79 14.77 -15.37
N GLY A 17 -0.86 15.42 -16.06
CA GLY A 17 0.22 14.76 -16.79
C GLY A 17 -0.23 13.96 -18.01
N LEU A 18 -1.45 14.22 -18.51
CA LEU A 18 -2.00 13.59 -19.71
C LEU A 18 -1.55 14.32 -20.98
N ILE A 19 -1.45 13.61 -22.10
CA ILE A 19 -1.09 14.20 -23.39
C ILE A 19 -2.27 15.05 -23.91
N PRO A 20 -2.04 16.31 -24.32
CA PRO A 20 -3.07 17.15 -24.93
C PRO A 20 -3.65 16.54 -26.20
N VAL A 21 -4.96 16.64 -26.36
CA VAL A 21 -5.65 16.25 -27.60
C VAL A 21 -5.37 17.31 -28.66
N GLN A 22 -4.86 16.88 -29.82
CA GLN A 22 -4.56 17.79 -30.92
C GLN A 22 -5.82 18.14 -31.72
N PRO A 23 -5.91 19.33 -32.35
CA PRO A 23 -7.10 19.75 -33.10
C PRO A 23 -7.48 18.82 -34.26
N HIS A 24 -6.51 18.09 -34.82
CA HIS A 24 -6.73 17.14 -35.91
C HIS A 24 -7.14 15.75 -35.43
N TRP A 25 -7.20 15.50 -34.12
CA TRP A 25 -7.64 14.21 -33.59
C TRP A 25 -9.15 14.10 -33.62
N GLU A 26 -9.64 12.94 -34.07
CA GLU A 26 -11.06 12.66 -34.20
C GLU A 26 -11.55 11.80 -33.03
N LEU A 27 -12.57 12.29 -32.33
CA LEU A 27 -13.24 11.52 -31.27
C LEU A 27 -14.21 10.52 -31.89
N VAL A 28 -14.09 9.24 -31.53
CA VAL A 28 -14.93 8.15 -32.03
C VAL A 28 -15.42 7.31 -30.85
N GLU A 29 -16.72 7.01 -30.82
CA GLU A 29 -17.29 6.05 -29.88
C GLU A 29 -17.05 4.62 -30.39
N LEU A 30 -16.39 3.80 -29.57
CA LEU A 30 -16.10 2.39 -29.85
C LEU A 30 -16.54 1.54 -28.66
N PHE A 31 -17.46 0.60 -28.91
CA PHE A 31 -17.81 -0.48 -27.98
C PHE A 31 -18.13 -0.02 -26.54
N GLY A 32 -18.80 1.11 -26.38
CA GLY A 32 -19.22 1.66 -25.09
C GLY A 32 -18.19 2.55 -24.39
N TYR A 33 -17.12 2.96 -25.07
CA TYR A 33 -16.19 3.98 -24.62
C TYR A 33 -15.76 4.86 -25.79
N TYR A 34 -14.95 5.89 -25.53
CA TYR A 34 -14.52 6.85 -26.53
C TYR A 34 -13.02 6.76 -26.77
N VAL A 35 -12.59 6.99 -28.02
CA VAL A 35 -11.18 7.03 -28.38
C VAL A 35 -10.87 8.23 -29.27
N TYR A 36 -9.64 8.72 -29.21
CA TYR A 36 -9.14 9.70 -30.17
C TYR A 36 -8.27 9.04 -31.23
N PHE A 37 -8.62 9.25 -32.50
CA PHE A 37 -7.83 8.88 -33.67
C PHE A 37 -6.97 10.03 -34.16
N ASP A 38 -5.70 9.75 -34.37
CA ASP A 38 -4.73 10.54 -35.12
C ASP A 38 -4.50 9.82 -36.46
N GLY A 39 -5.29 10.18 -37.48
CA GLY A 39 -5.35 9.41 -38.72
C GLY A 39 -5.83 7.97 -38.46
N ASP A 40 -4.93 7.00 -38.60
CA ASP A 40 -5.18 5.57 -38.37
C ASP A 40 -4.69 5.08 -37.00
N VAL A 41 -4.17 5.96 -36.14
CA VAL A 41 -3.63 5.57 -34.83
C VAL A 41 -4.56 6.02 -33.71
N ILE A 42 -4.95 5.09 -32.84
CA ILE A 42 -5.66 5.42 -31.61
C ILE A 42 -4.65 5.90 -30.57
N ARG A 43 -4.78 7.16 -30.14
CA ARG A 43 -3.85 7.83 -29.23
C ARG A 43 -4.32 7.86 -27.78
N LYS A 44 -5.62 7.76 -27.55
CA LYS A 44 -6.21 7.96 -26.22
C LYS A 44 -7.52 7.21 -26.09
N LYS A 45 -7.82 6.75 -24.89
CA LYS A 45 -9.10 6.12 -24.53
C LYS A 45 -9.71 6.84 -23.34
N ILE A 46 -11.02 7.09 -23.42
CA ILE A 46 -11.82 7.70 -22.37
C ILE A 46 -12.99 6.77 -22.07
N ILE A 47 -13.16 6.43 -20.79
CA ILE A 47 -14.30 5.69 -20.27
C ILE A 47 -15.04 6.62 -19.31
N VAL A 48 -16.34 6.80 -19.55
CA VAL A 48 -17.24 7.63 -18.75
C VAL A 48 -18.46 6.80 -18.41
N LYS A 49 -18.65 6.46 -17.13
CA LYS A 49 -19.74 5.59 -16.69
C LYS A 49 -20.10 5.85 -15.23
N ASP A 50 -21.38 6.01 -14.92
CA ASP A 50 -21.92 6.03 -13.55
C ASP A 50 -21.15 6.99 -12.60
N GLY A 51 -20.86 8.22 -13.04
CA GLY A 51 -20.08 9.20 -12.27
C GLY A 51 -18.57 8.92 -12.18
N SER A 52 -18.08 7.84 -12.80
CA SER A 52 -16.65 7.55 -12.93
C SER A 52 -16.08 8.07 -14.26
N TYR A 53 -14.81 8.48 -14.19
CA TYR A 53 -14.02 8.91 -15.33
C TYR A 53 -12.68 8.18 -15.35
N TYR A 54 -12.29 7.71 -16.52
CA TYR A 54 -10.97 7.16 -16.75
C TYR A 54 -10.44 7.62 -18.11
N GLU A 55 -9.22 8.13 -18.13
CA GLU A 55 -8.52 8.53 -19.36
C GLU A 55 -7.09 7.98 -19.34
N CYS A 56 -6.68 7.34 -20.44
CA CYS A 56 -5.30 6.87 -20.61
C CYS A 56 -4.81 7.04 -22.05
N GLU A 57 -3.49 7.06 -22.20
CA GLU A 57 -2.85 7.09 -23.52
C GLU A 57 -2.81 5.69 -24.15
N LEU A 58 -2.87 5.68 -25.48
CA LEU A 58 -2.79 4.50 -26.34
C LEU A 58 -1.86 4.78 -27.52
N ASN A 59 -1.44 3.71 -28.19
CA ASN A 59 -0.72 3.79 -29.45
C ASN A 59 -1.06 2.57 -30.31
N GLU A 60 -2.35 2.43 -30.61
CA GLU A 60 -2.88 1.28 -31.35
C GLU A 60 -3.06 1.67 -32.81
N THR A 61 -2.32 1.00 -33.71
CA THR A 61 -2.42 1.27 -35.15
C THR A 61 -3.56 0.48 -35.76
N THR A 62 -4.34 1.13 -36.61
CA THR A 62 -5.39 0.50 -37.39
C THR A 62 -5.08 0.59 -38.88
N SER A 63 -5.81 -0.18 -39.69
CA SER A 63 -5.74 -0.16 -41.14
C SER A 63 -7.12 -0.42 -41.74
N ASN A 64 -7.18 -0.42 -43.08
CA ASN A 64 -8.41 -0.67 -43.84
C ASN A 64 -9.56 0.22 -43.35
N GLN A 65 -9.35 1.54 -43.37
CA GLN A 65 -10.34 2.53 -42.90
C GLN A 65 -10.77 2.27 -41.45
N ARG A 66 -9.79 2.04 -40.56
CA ARG A 66 -9.96 1.77 -39.12
C ARG A 66 -10.78 0.52 -38.77
N SER A 67 -10.89 -0.44 -39.68
CA SER A 67 -11.64 -1.70 -39.45
C SER A 67 -10.77 -2.87 -39.00
N VAL A 68 -9.45 -2.74 -39.08
CA VAL A 68 -8.47 -3.75 -38.69
C VAL A 68 -7.50 -3.13 -37.67
N LEU A 69 -7.28 -3.83 -36.56
CA LEU A 69 -6.25 -3.54 -35.57
C LEU A 69 -4.96 -4.25 -35.98
N GLU A 70 -3.89 -3.50 -36.16
CA GLU A 70 -2.57 -4.02 -36.48
C GLU A 70 -1.87 -4.62 -35.25
N PRO A 71 -1.04 -5.66 -35.44
CA PRO A 71 -0.31 -6.26 -34.33
C PRO A 71 0.84 -5.34 -33.87
N LYS A 72 1.10 -5.33 -32.57
CA LYS A 72 2.21 -4.57 -31.96
C LYS A 72 3.61 -5.11 -32.28
N THR A 73 3.69 -6.37 -32.70
CA THR A 73 4.96 -7.05 -32.98
C THR A 73 4.87 -7.72 -34.34
N ALA A 74 6.02 -7.92 -34.98
CA ALA A 74 6.12 -8.59 -36.28
C ALA A 74 5.56 -10.02 -36.30
N ARG A 75 5.46 -10.68 -35.12
CA ARG A 75 4.88 -12.03 -34.97
C ARG A 75 3.38 -12.02 -34.71
N GLY A 76 2.79 -10.87 -34.39
CA GLY A 76 1.36 -10.78 -34.12
C GLY A 76 0.55 -10.87 -35.41
N LYS A 77 -0.74 -11.19 -35.27
CA LYS A 77 -1.68 -11.23 -36.40
C LYS A 77 -2.61 -10.02 -36.31
N ALA A 78 -2.86 -9.39 -37.46
CA ALA A 78 -3.90 -8.38 -37.59
C ALA A 78 -5.26 -8.97 -37.22
N LYS A 79 -6.10 -8.18 -36.56
CA LYS A 79 -7.42 -8.59 -36.09
C LYS A 79 -8.46 -7.60 -36.57
N LYS A 80 -9.66 -8.06 -36.89
CA LYS A 80 -10.79 -7.13 -37.08
C LYS A 80 -10.97 -6.31 -35.80
N LEU A 81 -11.09 -4.99 -35.94
CA LEU A 81 -11.38 -4.11 -34.82
C LEU A 81 -12.82 -4.37 -34.34
N ASN A 82 -12.93 -5.01 -33.20
CA ASN A 82 -14.17 -5.34 -32.51
C ASN A 82 -13.96 -5.22 -31.00
N TYR A 83 -15.04 -5.39 -30.21
CA TYR A 83 -14.97 -5.30 -28.76
C TYR A 83 -13.86 -6.19 -28.16
N THR A 84 -13.82 -7.47 -28.53
CA THR A 84 -12.81 -8.43 -28.04
C THR A 84 -11.38 -8.01 -28.38
N ALA A 85 -11.13 -7.53 -29.60
CA ALA A 85 -9.82 -7.03 -30.00
C ALA A 85 -9.41 -5.81 -29.16
N SER A 86 -10.38 -4.96 -28.83
CA SER A 86 -10.11 -3.75 -28.06
C SER A 86 -9.75 -3.99 -26.58
N LEU A 87 -10.14 -5.15 -26.02
CA LEU A 87 -9.67 -5.58 -24.69
C LEU A 87 -8.15 -5.82 -24.66
N SER A 88 -7.50 -5.96 -25.81
CA SER A 88 -6.04 -6.13 -25.93
C SER A 88 -5.27 -4.82 -26.11
N PHE A 89 -5.96 -3.68 -26.13
CA PHE A 89 -5.29 -2.37 -26.08
C PHE A 89 -4.39 -2.31 -24.86
N SER A 90 -3.16 -1.83 -25.04
CA SER A 90 -2.20 -1.69 -23.94
C SER A 90 -1.99 -0.21 -23.67
N PRO A 91 -2.62 0.30 -22.61
CA PRO A 91 -2.33 1.64 -22.10
C PRO A 91 -0.84 1.87 -21.89
N LEU A 92 -0.42 3.11 -22.08
CA LEU A 92 0.94 3.56 -21.80
C LEU A 92 0.91 4.96 -21.20
N GLY A 93 2.05 5.40 -20.66
CA GLY A 93 2.19 6.72 -20.05
C GLY A 93 1.27 6.94 -18.86
N THR A 94 1.02 8.21 -18.57
CA THR A 94 0.14 8.65 -17.49
C THR A 94 -1.32 8.32 -17.81
N TYR A 95 -2.08 7.99 -16.79
CA TYR A 95 -3.52 7.88 -16.81
C TYR A 95 -4.13 8.59 -15.61
N PHE A 96 -5.39 8.98 -15.76
CA PHE A 96 -6.19 9.55 -14.70
C PHE A 96 -7.42 8.67 -14.47
N LYS A 97 -7.71 8.37 -13.21
CA LYS A 97 -8.92 7.67 -12.80
C LYS A 97 -9.60 8.48 -11.68
N TYR A 98 -10.91 8.61 -11.80
CA TYR A 98 -11.80 9.17 -10.80
C TYR A 98 -13.04 8.29 -10.67
N ASP A 99 -13.40 7.97 -9.44
CA ASP A 99 -14.73 7.47 -9.07
C ASP A 99 -15.06 7.95 -7.64
N ALA A 100 -16.25 7.62 -7.14
CA ALA A 100 -16.73 8.08 -5.84
C ALA A 100 -15.84 7.66 -4.65
N GLN A 101 -14.95 6.69 -4.81
CA GLN A 101 -14.11 6.16 -3.73
C GLN A 101 -12.61 6.37 -3.99
N TYR A 102 -12.21 6.81 -5.19
CA TYR A 102 -10.83 6.73 -5.60
C TYR A 102 -10.45 7.75 -6.67
N ILE A 103 -9.36 8.48 -6.42
CA ILE A 103 -8.74 9.40 -7.39
C ILE A 103 -7.28 9.03 -7.56
N CYS A 104 -6.83 8.89 -8.80
CA CYS A 104 -5.48 8.46 -9.10
C CYS A 104 -4.92 9.13 -10.36
N ILE A 105 -3.68 9.61 -10.24
CA ILE A 105 -2.80 9.98 -11.34
C ILE A 105 -1.61 9.03 -11.26
N ALA A 106 -1.49 8.12 -12.21
CA ALA A 106 -0.44 7.10 -12.22
C ALA A 106 0.03 6.79 -13.63
N SER A 107 1.06 5.97 -13.77
CA SER A 107 1.69 5.70 -15.07
C SER A 107 1.88 4.21 -15.31
N TYR A 108 1.33 3.74 -16.43
CA TYR A 108 1.55 2.38 -16.93
C TYR A 108 3.00 2.13 -17.34
N THR A 109 3.71 3.20 -17.77
CA THR A 109 5.11 3.12 -18.17
C THR A 109 5.99 2.84 -16.98
N THR A 110 5.89 3.68 -15.94
CA THR A 110 6.76 3.60 -14.76
C THR A 110 6.28 2.59 -13.72
N GLN A 111 4.98 2.22 -13.73
CA GLN A 111 4.32 1.44 -12.68
C GLN A 111 4.33 2.15 -11.33
N ARG A 112 4.11 3.47 -11.37
CA ARG A 112 4.22 4.39 -10.24
C ARG A 112 3.01 5.32 -10.19
N SER A 113 2.72 5.86 -9.03
CA SER A 113 1.67 6.86 -8.80
C SER A 113 2.29 8.23 -8.52
N PHE A 114 1.73 9.27 -9.15
CA PHE A 114 2.03 10.65 -8.80
C PHE A 114 1.14 11.13 -7.64
N PHE A 115 -0.13 10.72 -7.69
CA PHE A 115 -1.12 11.03 -6.68
C PHE A 115 -2.13 9.87 -6.60
N ASP A 116 -2.44 9.49 -5.37
CA ASP A 116 -3.45 8.49 -5.04
C ASP A 116 -4.15 9.00 -3.78
N ALA A 117 -5.48 9.04 -3.81
CA ALA A 117 -6.29 9.33 -2.64
C ALA A 117 -7.60 8.56 -2.68
N ARG A 118 -8.01 8.11 -1.49
CA ARG A 118 -9.37 7.65 -1.21
C ARG A 118 -10.06 8.78 -0.43
N PRO A 119 -11.03 9.49 -1.04
CA PRO A 119 -11.77 10.52 -0.31
C PRO A 119 -12.41 9.93 0.95
N SER A 120 -12.36 10.66 2.07
CA SER A 120 -13.09 10.26 3.28
C SER A 120 -14.59 10.21 3.01
N GLN A 121 -15.39 9.57 3.87
CA GLN A 121 -16.84 9.49 3.67
C GLN A 121 -17.50 10.88 3.59
N ASP A 122 -17.02 11.85 4.38
CA ASP A 122 -17.47 13.25 4.34
C ASP A 122 -17.03 13.99 3.06
N GLN A 123 -15.87 13.65 2.50
CA GLN A 123 -15.42 14.15 1.19
C GLN A 123 -16.15 13.44 0.03
N ALA A 124 -16.54 12.18 0.22
CA ALA A 124 -17.32 11.40 -0.72
C ALA A 124 -18.73 11.96 -0.86
N ASP A 125 -19.35 12.50 0.19
CA ASP A 125 -20.65 13.19 0.07
C ASP A 125 -20.58 14.45 -0.83
N GLY A 126 -19.40 15.07 -0.97
CA GLY A 126 -19.13 16.14 -1.95
C GLY A 126 -18.67 15.66 -3.34
N LEU A 127 -18.30 14.39 -3.47
CA LEU A 127 -17.76 13.76 -4.69
C LEU A 127 -18.69 12.66 -5.26
N THR A 128 -19.77 12.34 -4.58
CA THR A 128 -20.77 11.33 -4.97
C THR A 128 -21.65 11.89 -6.05
N ASP A 129 -21.19 11.69 -7.28
CA ASP A 129 -21.91 12.03 -8.50
C ASP A 129 -23.10 11.08 -8.80
N ILE A 130 -23.60 10.35 -7.79
CA ILE A 130 -24.76 9.45 -7.86
C ILE A 130 -25.95 10.07 -7.10
N ALA A 131 -26.27 11.33 -7.38
CA ALA A 131 -27.55 11.88 -6.93
C ALA A 131 -28.67 11.35 -7.84
N GLN A 132 -29.54 10.50 -7.29
CA GLN A 132 -30.87 10.18 -7.84
C GLN A 132 -30.90 9.58 -9.26
N GLY A 133 -29.92 8.75 -9.63
CA GLY A 133 -29.95 8.00 -10.90
C GLY A 133 -29.64 8.84 -12.14
N GLN A 134 -29.12 10.06 -11.98
CA GLN A 134 -28.55 10.86 -13.07
C GLN A 134 -27.02 10.84 -12.98
N GLN A 135 -26.33 10.72 -14.13
CA GLN A 135 -24.87 10.86 -14.19
C GLN A 135 -24.52 12.33 -13.92
N SER A 136 -23.98 12.62 -12.73
CA SER A 136 -23.34 13.91 -12.44
C SER A 136 -21.82 13.81 -12.65
N PHE A 137 -21.14 14.94 -12.81
CA PHE A 137 -19.67 15.05 -12.78
C PHE A 137 -19.26 16.31 -12.01
N GLU A 138 -20.14 16.83 -11.15
CA GLU A 138 -19.90 18.06 -10.41
C GLU A 138 -18.81 17.86 -9.35
N GLY A 139 -18.75 16.69 -8.71
CA GLY A 139 -17.67 16.34 -7.80
C GLY A 139 -16.30 16.38 -8.50
N LEU A 140 -16.20 15.73 -9.66
CA LEU A 140 -14.98 15.78 -10.48
C LEU A 140 -14.63 17.20 -10.92
N LYS A 141 -15.62 18.01 -11.35
CA LYS A 141 -15.38 19.40 -11.77
C LYS A 141 -14.86 20.25 -10.62
N GLN A 142 -15.42 20.12 -9.42
CA GLN A 142 -14.98 20.83 -8.22
C GLN A 142 -13.56 20.40 -7.84
N TRP A 143 -13.29 19.09 -7.82
CA TRP A 143 -11.95 18.57 -7.54
C TRP A 143 -10.92 19.07 -8.54
N LEU A 144 -11.22 19.04 -9.85
CA LEU A 144 -10.32 19.56 -10.89
C LEU A 144 -10.06 21.05 -10.72
N LYS A 145 -11.09 21.84 -10.39
CA LYS A 145 -10.94 23.28 -10.15
C LYS A 145 -10.00 23.52 -8.97
N GLN A 146 -10.25 22.86 -7.84
CA GLN A 146 -9.39 22.98 -6.65
C GLN A 146 -7.96 22.50 -6.93
N TRP A 147 -7.79 21.34 -7.58
CA TRP A 147 -6.49 20.79 -7.96
C TRP A 147 -5.68 21.79 -8.78
N ILE A 148 -6.32 22.46 -9.74
CA ILE A 148 -5.68 23.48 -10.58
C ILE A 148 -5.37 24.75 -9.77
N ASP A 149 -6.34 25.26 -9.00
CA ASP A 149 -6.18 26.51 -8.23
C ASP A 149 -5.08 26.40 -7.17
N GLU A 150 -4.92 25.23 -6.56
CA GLU A 150 -3.90 24.96 -5.54
C GLU A 150 -2.54 24.57 -6.14
N SER A 151 -2.44 24.36 -7.46
CA SER A 151 -1.20 23.98 -8.13
C SER A 151 -0.19 25.14 -8.16
N SER A 152 1.03 24.86 -7.71
CA SER A 152 2.17 25.75 -7.86
C SER A 152 2.94 25.46 -9.17
N PRO A 153 3.83 26.38 -9.61
CA PRO A 153 4.74 26.10 -10.72
C PRO A 153 5.61 24.86 -10.50
N GLN A 154 5.98 24.56 -9.24
CA GLN A 154 6.77 23.37 -8.92
C GLN A 154 5.96 22.10 -9.16
N ASP A 155 4.67 22.07 -8.77
CA ASP A 155 3.86 20.87 -9.01
C ASP A 155 3.65 20.58 -10.50
N LEU A 156 3.60 21.64 -11.33
CA LEU A 156 3.55 21.51 -12.78
C LEU A 156 4.87 20.96 -13.35
N SER A 157 6.01 21.36 -12.79
CA SER A 157 7.30 20.76 -13.14
C SER A 157 7.33 19.28 -12.75
N ASP A 158 6.90 18.96 -11.53
CA ASP A 158 6.93 17.60 -10.98
C ASP A 158 6.06 16.63 -11.81
N ILE A 159 4.86 17.05 -12.24
CA ILE A 159 3.98 16.20 -13.05
C ILE A 159 4.50 16.02 -14.49
N GLU A 160 5.17 17.01 -15.05
CA GLU A 160 5.81 16.87 -16.37
C GLU A 160 7.04 15.95 -16.29
N ASP A 161 7.85 16.05 -15.24
CA ASP A 161 8.95 15.12 -14.98
C ASP A 161 8.43 13.69 -14.79
N PHE A 162 7.33 13.52 -14.04
CA PHE A 162 6.67 12.22 -13.85
C PHE A 162 6.16 11.62 -15.16
N LYS A 163 5.53 12.43 -16.01
CA LYS A 163 4.97 12.02 -17.31
C LYS A 163 6.03 11.49 -18.28
N ILE A 164 7.23 12.07 -18.29
CA ILE A 164 8.32 11.64 -19.19
C ILE A 164 9.25 10.60 -18.56
N ALA A 165 9.05 10.28 -17.27
CA ALA A 165 9.87 9.31 -16.56
C ALA A 165 9.81 7.92 -17.20
N LYS A 166 10.93 7.20 -17.08
CA LYS A 166 11.06 5.81 -17.55
C LYS A 166 10.97 4.85 -16.38
N ARG A 167 10.56 3.62 -16.65
CA ARG A 167 10.59 2.54 -15.66
C ARG A 167 12.01 2.38 -15.13
N GLN A 168 12.14 2.34 -13.81
CA GLN A 168 13.40 2.09 -13.13
C GLN A 168 13.29 0.81 -12.33
N HIS A 169 14.42 0.09 -12.21
CA HIS A 169 14.55 -1.01 -11.29
C HIS A 169 15.57 -0.64 -10.22
N GLN A 170 15.09 -0.54 -9.00
CA GLN A 170 15.88 -0.16 -7.84
C GLN A 170 16.35 -1.41 -7.09
N LYS A 171 17.59 -1.38 -6.61
CA LYS A 171 18.08 -2.38 -5.65
C LYS A 171 17.77 -1.90 -4.24
N TYR A 172 17.51 -2.85 -3.36
CA TYR A 172 17.25 -2.61 -1.94
C TYR A 172 17.86 -3.73 -1.07
N LYS A 173 18.03 -3.43 0.22
CA LYS A 173 18.47 -4.34 1.27
C LYS A 173 17.92 -3.89 2.63
N ALA A 174 17.98 -4.79 3.62
CA ALA A 174 17.72 -4.45 5.01
C ALA A 174 18.67 -3.32 5.47
N GLY A 175 18.12 -2.37 6.24
CA GLY A 175 18.79 -1.14 6.68
C GLY A 175 18.65 0.04 5.73
N ASP A 176 18.13 -0.16 4.51
CA ASP A 176 17.84 0.96 3.60
C ASP A 176 16.65 1.78 4.13
N PHE A 177 16.82 3.10 4.11
CA PHE A 177 15.74 4.06 4.30
C PHE A 177 15.02 4.31 2.98
N PHE A 178 13.71 4.45 3.03
CA PHE A 178 12.90 4.80 1.88
C PHE A 178 11.99 5.99 2.15
N ALA A 179 11.67 6.74 1.10
CA ALA A 179 10.68 7.81 1.11
C ALA A 179 9.48 7.46 0.23
N PHE A 180 8.33 8.00 0.59
CA PHE A 180 7.10 7.85 -0.19
C PHE A 180 6.21 9.09 -0.11
N LYS A 181 5.48 9.35 -1.18
CA LYS A 181 4.55 10.48 -1.24
C LYS A 181 3.33 10.22 -0.37
N ILE A 182 2.89 11.27 0.32
CA ILE A 182 1.64 11.36 1.03
C ILE A 182 0.90 12.56 0.43
N GLY A 183 -0.24 12.29 -0.20
CA GLY A 183 -0.91 13.28 -1.04
C GLY A 183 0.05 13.85 -2.09
N ARG A 184 -0.01 15.17 -2.31
CA ARG A 184 0.73 15.83 -3.41
C ARG A 184 2.16 16.24 -3.04
N ARG A 185 2.36 16.80 -1.84
CA ARG A 185 3.62 17.49 -1.48
C ARG A 185 4.34 16.86 -0.29
N GLN A 186 3.62 16.13 0.55
CA GLN A 186 4.18 15.56 1.77
C GLN A 186 4.90 14.25 1.48
N TRP A 187 5.86 13.95 2.34
CA TRP A 187 6.67 12.75 2.29
C TRP A 187 6.63 12.04 3.63
N GLY A 188 6.36 10.74 3.60
CA GLY A 188 6.60 9.82 4.68
C GLY A 188 7.90 9.05 4.47
N PHE A 189 8.40 8.47 5.56
CA PHE A 189 9.68 7.77 5.60
C PHE A 189 9.52 6.42 6.26
N GLY A 190 10.37 5.48 5.88
CA GLY A 190 10.43 4.17 6.52
C GLY A 190 11.76 3.49 6.32
N ARG A 191 11.86 2.28 6.87
CA ARG A 191 13.08 1.48 6.82
C ARG A 191 12.78 0.03 6.52
N ILE A 192 13.62 -0.58 5.69
CA ILE A 192 13.52 -2.01 5.38
C ILE A 192 14.19 -2.79 6.50
N LEU A 193 13.43 -3.63 7.19
CA LEU A 193 13.94 -4.45 8.29
C LEU A 193 14.41 -5.82 7.79
N LEU A 194 13.63 -6.48 6.93
CA LEU A 194 13.97 -7.80 6.39
C LEU A 194 13.64 -7.94 4.90
N ASP A 195 14.54 -8.61 4.18
CA ASP A 195 14.26 -9.17 2.85
C ASP A 195 13.94 -10.66 3.01
N VAL A 196 12.66 -10.99 3.15
CA VAL A 196 12.21 -12.35 3.44
C VAL A 196 12.57 -13.31 2.29
N SER A 197 12.55 -12.81 1.05
CA SER A 197 12.92 -13.61 -0.13
C SER A 197 14.38 -14.04 -0.13
N LYS A 198 15.28 -13.17 0.34
CA LYS A 198 16.70 -13.53 0.57
C LYS A 198 16.85 -14.42 1.80
N LEU A 199 16.14 -14.12 2.88
CA LEU A 199 16.20 -14.86 4.14
C LEU A 199 15.84 -16.35 3.95
N ARG A 200 14.76 -16.65 3.21
CA ARG A 200 14.31 -18.02 2.89
C ARG A 200 15.36 -18.91 2.22
N LYS A 201 16.40 -18.31 1.63
CA LYS A 201 17.47 -19.04 0.93
C LYS A 201 18.63 -19.41 1.86
N GLN A 202 18.70 -18.83 3.05
CA GLN A 202 19.79 -19.04 4.01
C GLN A 202 19.61 -20.39 4.72
N GLU A 203 20.69 -21.15 4.87
CA GLU A 203 20.64 -22.48 5.52
C GLU A 203 20.28 -22.39 7.01
N GLN A 204 20.76 -21.35 7.71
CA GLN A 204 20.39 -21.12 9.12
C GLN A 204 18.89 -20.90 9.27
N PHE A 205 18.27 -20.13 8.37
CA PHE A 205 16.82 -19.92 8.39
C PHE A 205 16.04 -21.22 8.14
N LYS A 206 16.57 -22.16 7.35
CA LYS A 206 15.90 -23.45 7.10
C LYS A 206 15.97 -24.42 8.27
N GLN A 207 16.71 -24.12 9.34
CA GLN A 207 16.77 -24.95 10.55
C GLN A 207 15.44 -24.99 11.29
N HIS A 208 14.60 -23.97 11.11
CA HIS A 208 13.25 -23.92 11.66
C HIS A 208 12.21 -23.69 10.56
N LYS A 209 10.94 -23.95 10.88
CA LYS A 209 9.86 -23.90 9.90
C LYS A 209 9.41 -22.47 9.56
N HIS A 210 9.59 -21.52 10.47
CA HIS A 210 9.26 -20.10 10.31
C HIS A 210 7.95 -19.83 9.55
N TYR A 211 6.85 -20.48 9.93
CA TYR A 211 5.58 -20.37 9.20
C TYR A 211 5.13 -18.92 9.02
N GLY A 212 5.29 -18.08 10.05
CA GLY A 212 4.95 -16.66 9.99
C GLY A 212 5.63 -15.92 8.84
N LEU A 213 6.90 -16.22 8.56
CA LEU A 213 7.64 -15.60 7.45
C LEU A 213 7.54 -16.43 6.16
N ASN A 214 7.39 -17.75 6.21
CA ASN A 214 7.35 -18.63 5.04
C ASN A 214 6.00 -18.60 4.31
N ASN A 215 4.91 -18.32 5.02
CA ASN A 215 3.57 -18.26 4.44
C ASN A 215 3.31 -16.94 3.69
N LEU A 216 4.13 -15.90 3.88
CA LEU A 216 3.99 -14.63 3.16
C LEU A 216 4.06 -14.87 1.64
N MET A 217 3.05 -14.41 0.91
CA MET A 217 2.97 -14.63 -0.54
C MET A 217 3.99 -13.80 -1.31
N GLY A 218 4.45 -14.32 -2.44
CA GLY A 218 5.32 -13.57 -3.37
C GLY A 218 6.68 -13.22 -2.80
N LYS A 219 7.18 -12.03 -3.17
CA LYS A 219 8.44 -11.48 -2.67
C LYS A 219 8.14 -10.44 -1.59
N ALA A 220 8.30 -10.85 -0.34
CA ALA A 220 7.96 -10.04 0.81
C ALA A 220 9.17 -9.28 1.38
N LEU A 221 8.91 -8.05 1.82
CA LEU A 221 9.75 -7.25 2.68
C LEU A 221 9.03 -7.03 4.00
N ILE A 222 9.78 -7.02 5.11
CA ILE A 222 9.29 -6.45 6.37
C ILE A 222 9.84 -5.03 6.46
N VAL A 223 8.95 -4.07 6.64
CA VAL A 223 9.29 -2.64 6.70
C VAL A 223 8.63 -1.99 7.90
N GLU A 224 9.23 -0.93 8.39
CA GLU A 224 8.63 0.00 9.34
C GLU A 224 8.44 1.36 8.68
N VAL A 225 7.48 2.14 9.18
CA VAL A 225 7.20 3.50 8.74
C VAL A 225 7.37 4.41 9.94
N TYR A 226 8.09 5.51 9.78
CA TYR A 226 8.25 6.49 10.86
C TYR A 226 7.00 7.36 10.97
N ALA A 227 6.61 7.68 12.20
CA ALA A 227 5.58 8.67 12.51
C ALA A 227 6.08 10.10 12.28
N HIS A 228 6.64 10.36 11.08
CA HIS A 228 7.30 11.60 10.70
C HIS A 228 6.97 11.96 9.25
N ILE A 229 6.56 13.22 9.04
CA ILE A 229 6.19 13.76 7.73
C ILE A 229 6.75 15.15 7.55
N GLN A 230 7.10 15.46 6.32
CA GLN A 230 7.64 16.76 5.92
C GLN A 230 7.34 17.05 4.45
N GLU A 231 7.54 18.30 4.03
CA GLU A 231 7.25 18.76 2.66
C GLU A 231 8.41 18.52 1.68
N HIS A 232 9.58 18.14 2.19
CA HIS A 232 10.75 17.80 1.36
C HIS A 232 11.13 16.33 1.52
N LYS A 233 11.71 15.76 0.46
CA LYS A 233 12.14 14.35 0.44
C LYS A 233 13.45 14.10 1.21
N GLN A 234 14.30 15.13 1.34
CA GLN A 234 15.60 14.99 2.00
C GLN A 234 15.42 14.98 3.52
N SER A 235 16.08 14.05 4.19
CA SER A 235 16.02 13.88 5.64
C SER A 235 17.38 13.49 6.20
N ASP A 236 17.61 13.86 7.46
CA ASP A 236 18.72 13.31 8.25
C ASP A 236 18.34 11.92 8.80
N PHE A 237 19.18 10.93 8.53
CA PHE A 237 18.88 9.53 8.87
C PHE A 237 19.06 9.24 10.35
N ASP A 238 19.98 9.94 11.03
CA ASP A 238 20.16 9.81 12.47
C ASP A 238 18.90 10.30 13.20
N THR A 239 18.32 11.41 12.74
CA THR A 239 17.03 11.92 13.24
C THR A 239 15.89 10.94 12.94
N LEU A 240 15.78 10.43 11.71
CA LEU A 240 14.72 9.47 11.35
C LEU A 240 14.79 8.17 12.15
N ALA A 241 15.99 7.64 12.41
CA ALA A 241 16.18 6.41 13.19
C ALA A 241 15.73 6.57 14.65
N GLN A 242 15.67 7.79 15.16
CA GLN A 242 15.18 8.10 16.51
C GLN A 242 13.67 8.37 16.53
N CYS A 243 13.03 8.53 15.37
CA CYS A 243 11.59 8.70 15.30
C CYS A 243 10.88 7.42 15.73
N GLN A 244 9.75 7.59 16.42
CA GLN A 244 8.85 6.49 16.69
C GLN A 244 8.36 5.90 15.35
N ALA A 245 8.40 4.57 15.23
CA ALA A 245 7.87 3.86 14.08
C ALA A 245 6.48 3.28 14.38
N LEU A 246 5.66 3.15 13.32
CA LEU A 246 4.48 2.30 13.34
C LEU A 246 4.92 0.82 13.40
N PRO A 247 4.06 -0.10 13.87
CA PRO A 247 4.36 -1.53 13.87
C PRO A 247 4.85 -2.02 12.50
N ALA A 248 5.88 -2.86 12.52
CA ALA A 248 6.45 -3.41 11.30
C ALA A 248 5.40 -4.23 10.53
N GLN A 249 5.43 -4.09 9.21
CA GLN A 249 4.44 -4.68 8.31
C GLN A 249 5.09 -5.43 7.16
N ALA A 250 4.43 -6.48 6.69
CA ALA A 250 4.84 -7.22 5.51
C ALA A 250 4.25 -6.58 4.25
N VAL A 251 5.09 -6.24 3.29
CA VAL A 251 4.71 -5.64 2.01
C VAL A 251 5.35 -6.35 0.83
N MET A 252 4.69 -6.34 -0.33
CA MET A 252 5.29 -6.83 -1.57
C MET A 252 6.44 -5.92 -2.02
N ASP A 253 7.48 -6.52 -2.61
CA ASP A 253 8.66 -5.77 -3.06
C ASP A 253 8.40 -4.87 -4.29
N ASN A 254 7.26 -5.01 -4.96
CA ASN A 254 6.94 -4.34 -6.22
C ASN A 254 7.20 -2.82 -6.18
N HIS A 255 6.74 -2.14 -5.14
CA HIS A 255 6.90 -0.68 -5.01
C HIS A 255 8.34 -0.26 -4.74
N PHE A 256 9.15 -1.13 -4.14
CA PHE A 256 10.59 -0.90 -3.98
C PHE A 256 11.34 -1.25 -5.26
N PHE A 257 10.95 -2.32 -5.94
CA PHE A 257 11.58 -2.77 -7.17
C PHE A 257 11.37 -1.74 -8.30
N TYR A 258 10.17 -1.17 -8.44
CA TYR A 258 9.86 -0.16 -9.47
C TYR A 258 10.18 1.29 -9.05
N ALA A 259 10.87 1.48 -7.93
CA ALA A 259 11.27 2.79 -7.39
C ALA A 259 10.07 3.74 -7.13
N GLU A 260 8.92 3.19 -6.75
CA GLU A 260 7.81 3.96 -6.19
C GLU A 260 8.14 4.44 -4.77
N LYS A 261 8.72 3.52 -3.97
CA LYS A 261 9.28 3.79 -2.65
C LYS A 261 10.79 3.96 -2.82
N GLU A 262 11.23 5.19 -3.02
CA GLU A 262 12.62 5.50 -3.39
C GLU A 262 13.56 5.22 -2.22
N ILE A 263 14.64 4.47 -2.44
CA ILE A 263 15.71 4.32 -1.44
C ILE A 263 16.49 5.64 -1.37
N ILE A 264 16.51 6.25 -0.19
CA ILE A 264 17.15 7.55 0.06
C ILE A 264 18.46 7.45 0.81
N GLY A 265 18.73 6.32 1.48
CA GLY A 265 19.94 6.14 2.27
C GLY A 265 20.04 4.75 2.89
N PHE A 266 21.14 4.49 3.59
CA PHE A 266 21.39 3.23 4.26
C PHE A 266 22.06 3.47 5.61
N GLN A 267 21.58 2.77 6.63
CA GLN A 267 22.26 2.61 7.91
C GLN A 267 22.10 1.16 8.38
N PRO A 268 23.16 0.53 8.92
CA PRO A 268 23.03 -0.80 9.52
C PRO A 268 21.92 -0.83 10.58
N LEU A 269 21.14 -1.91 10.59
CA LEU A 269 20.12 -2.13 11.61
C LEU A 269 20.82 -2.40 12.95
N ASP A 270 20.31 -1.75 14.00
CA ASP A 270 20.64 -2.08 15.38
C ASP A 270 19.55 -3.00 15.91
N ILE A 271 19.90 -4.25 16.25
CA ILE A 271 18.94 -5.26 16.69
C ILE A 271 18.20 -4.85 17.96
N GLU A 272 18.84 -4.02 18.79
CA GLU A 272 18.29 -3.49 20.04
C GLU A 272 17.17 -2.45 19.79
N GLN A 273 17.07 -1.92 18.58
CA GLN A 273 16.16 -0.83 18.23
C GLN A 273 15.05 -1.25 17.26
N ILE A 274 15.06 -2.50 16.78
CA ILE A 274 14.03 -2.97 15.84
C ILE A 274 12.95 -3.77 16.56
N GLU A 275 11.72 -3.63 16.07
CA GLU A 275 10.60 -4.49 16.43
C GLU A 275 10.11 -5.21 15.17
N LEU A 276 9.88 -6.52 15.27
CA LEU A 276 9.47 -7.35 14.14
C LEU A 276 8.08 -7.96 14.33
N PRO A 277 7.36 -8.33 13.25
CA PRO A 277 6.03 -8.89 13.36
C PRO A 277 5.95 -10.13 14.25
N ILE A 278 4.87 -10.23 15.02
CA ILE A 278 4.52 -11.38 15.84
C ILE A 278 3.35 -12.11 15.20
N SER A 279 3.49 -13.42 14.99
CA SER A 279 2.44 -14.31 14.50
C SER A 279 2.31 -15.53 15.42
N TYR A 280 1.11 -15.79 15.90
CA TYR A 280 0.77 -16.94 16.73
C TYR A 280 -0.47 -17.65 16.19
N SER A 281 -0.28 -18.88 15.71
CA SER A 281 -1.36 -19.64 15.08
C SER A 281 -1.10 -21.14 15.00
N GLU A 282 -2.14 -21.90 14.67
CA GLU A 282 -1.98 -23.24 14.13
C GLU A 282 -1.30 -23.21 12.77
N SER A 283 -0.51 -24.24 12.48
CA SER A 283 0.03 -24.49 11.14
C SER A 283 -1.10 -24.69 10.13
N ILE A 284 -1.01 -24.02 8.97
CA ILE A 284 -1.88 -24.30 7.81
C ILE A 284 -1.38 -25.44 6.94
N ASN A 285 -0.17 -25.94 7.20
CA ASN A 285 0.40 -27.02 6.43
C ASN A 285 -0.31 -28.33 6.79
N SER A 286 -0.90 -28.99 5.78
CA SER A 286 -1.62 -30.24 5.96
C SER A 286 -0.74 -31.38 6.49
N GLN A 287 0.58 -31.29 6.30
CA GLN A 287 1.57 -32.25 6.81
C GLN A 287 1.96 -31.99 8.27
N ASP A 288 1.65 -30.81 8.81
CA ASP A 288 2.08 -30.35 10.14
C ASP A 288 0.89 -29.89 11.00
N ARG A 289 -0.21 -30.65 10.98
CA ARG A 289 -1.46 -30.30 11.70
C ARG A 289 -1.35 -30.32 13.23
N ASP A 290 -0.32 -30.98 13.76
CA ASP A 290 -0.06 -31.05 15.20
C ASP A 290 0.78 -29.86 15.71
N VAL A 291 1.03 -28.84 14.87
CA VAL A 291 1.90 -27.73 15.25
C VAL A 291 1.10 -26.46 15.50
N VAL A 292 1.31 -25.87 16.68
CA VAL A 292 0.97 -24.46 16.98
C VAL A 292 2.27 -23.71 17.16
N TYR A 293 2.45 -22.60 16.44
CA TYR A 293 3.68 -21.83 16.47
C TYR A 293 3.47 -20.43 17.05
N LEU A 294 4.54 -19.92 17.66
CA LEU A 294 4.77 -18.51 17.91
C LEU A 294 6.00 -18.11 17.11
N GLN A 295 5.86 -17.09 16.28
CA GLN A 295 6.98 -16.49 15.57
C GLN A 295 7.03 -14.99 15.83
N TYR A 296 8.16 -14.52 16.33
CA TYR A 296 8.44 -13.11 16.56
C TYR A 296 9.71 -12.76 15.80
N GLY A 297 9.56 -12.13 14.64
CA GLY A 297 10.70 -11.93 13.72
C GLY A 297 11.41 -13.24 13.35
N LEU A 298 12.69 -13.36 13.73
CA LEU A 298 13.52 -14.54 13.51
C LEU A 298 13.39 -15.61 14.60
N ILE A 299 12.68 -15.33 15.70
CA ILE A 299 12.41 -16.30 16.76
C ILE A 299 11.27 -17.20 16.32
N TYR A 300 11.49 -18.51 16.26
CA TYR A 300 10.45 -19.49 15.95
C TYR A 300 10.37 -20.56 17.03
N LYS A 301 9.24 -20.63 17.73
CA LYS A 301 8.94 -21.64 18.73
C LYS A 301 7.63 -22.34 18.42
N GLN A 302 7.49 -23.59 18.86
CA GLN A 302 6.30 -24.38 18.60
C GLN A 302 5.92 -25.25 19.80
N LEU A 303 4.62 -25.55 19.88
CA LEU A 303 4.01 -26.53 20.76
C LEU A 303 3.32 -27.60 19.91
N THR A 304 3.14 -28.80 20.48
CA THR A 304 2.19 -29.77 19.93
C THR A 304 0.76 -29.30 20.18
N LYS A 305 -0.21 -29.83 19.42
CA LYS A 305 -1.62 -29.49 19.65
C LYS A 305 -2.08 -29.91 21.05
N ALA A 306 -1.59 -31.04 21.56
CA ALA A 306 -1.90 -31.49 22.92
C ALA A 306 -1.39 -30.52 24.01
N GLN A 307 -0.16 -30.01 23.88
CA GLN A 307 0.39 -29.00 24.79
C GLN A 307 -0.40 -27.69 24.71
N HIS A 308 -0.77 -27.29 23.49
CA HIS A 308 -1.57 -26.10 23.26
C HIS A 308 -2.99 -26.24 23.84
N ASP A 309 -3.66 -27.36 23.63
CA ASP A 309 -5.01 -27.62 24.15
C ASP A 309 -5.04 -27.54 25.69
N GLN A 310 -4.00 -28.03 26.37
CA GLN A 310 -3.85 -27.87 27.82
C GLN A 310 -3.73 -26.40 28.21
N PHE A 311 -2.84 -25.66 27.54
CA PHE A 311 -2.68 -24.22 27.75
C PHE A 311 -4.00 -23.44 27.53
N ILE A 312 -4.79 -23.82 26.51
CA ILE A 312 -6.09 -23.21 26.22
C ILE A 312 -7.15 -23.58 27.25
N ALA A 313 -7.17 -24.82 27.75
CA ALA A 313 -8.07 -25.21 28.82
C ALA A 313 -7.81 -24.38 30.09
N GLU A 314 -6.53 -24.17 30.45
CA GLU A 314 -6.12 -23.32 31.57
C GLU A 314 -6.43 -21.84 31.33
N TRP A 315 -6.31 -21.36 30.09
CA TRP A 315 -6.72 -20.00 29.71
C TRP A 315 -8.22 -19.82 29.89
N ASN A 316 -9.04 -20.65 29.26
CA ASN A 316 -10.50 -20.50 29.24
C ASN A 316 -11.14 -20.75 30.62
N ALA A 317 -10.44 -21.42 31.54
CA ALA A 317 -10.85 -21.52 32.94
C ALA A 317 -10.78 -20.18 33.69
N ASP A 318 -9.91 -19.26 33.25
CA ASP A 318 -9.77 -17.91 33.80
C ASP A 318 -10.75 -16.95 33.14
N LYS A 319 -11.92 -16.76 33.77
CA LYS A 319 -13.00 -15.90 33.28
C LYS A 319 -12.65 -14.40 33.23
N SER A 320 -11.50 -13.99 33.75
CA SER A 320 -11.02 -12.60 33.64
C SER A 320 -10.37 -12.32 32.28
N LEU A 321 -10.09 -13.35 31.49
CA LEU A 321 -9.47 -13.25 30.18
C LEU A 321 -10.51 -13.33 29.05
N PRO A 322 -10.24 -12.68 27.90
CA PRO A 322 -11.05 -12.88 26.71
C PRO A 322 -10.90 -14.31 26.19
N GLU A 323 -11.90 -14.78 25.45
CA GLU A 323 -11.85 -16.07 24.76
C GLU A 323 -10.60 -16.15 23.87
N HIS A 324 -9.92 -17.30 23.90
CA HIS A 324 -8.73 -17.53 23.07
C HIS A 324 -9.05 -17.30 21.58
N ARG A 325 -8.11 -16.63 20.91
CA ARG A 325 -8.10 -16.44 19.46
C ARG A 325 -6.67 -16.57 18.95
N TYR A 326 -6.53 -16.93 17.67
CA TYR A 326 -5.24 -16.88 17.00
C TYR A 326 -4.91 -15.46 16.53
N PHE A 327 -3.63 -15.12 16.60
CA PHE A 327 -3.06 -13.82 16.24
C PHE A 327 -2.14 -14.02 15.04
N ARG A 328 -2.72 -14.40 13.90
CA ARG A 328 -1.95 -14.69 12.68
C ARG A 328 -1.60 -13.38 11.97
N ASN A 329 -0.31 -13.11 11.83
CA ASN A 329 0.22 -11.94 11.12
C ASN A 329 1.01 -12.37 9.88
N GLU A 330 0.30 -13.02 8.95
CA GLU A 330 0.84 -13.55 7.68
C GLU A 330 0.17 -12.91 6.46
N GLY A 331 -0.58 -11.83 6.69
CA GLY A 331 -1.09 -10.97 5.63
C GLY A 331 0.06 -10.20 5.00
N ILE A 332 -0.06 -9.89 3.71
CA ILE A 332 0.91 -9.06 3.00
C ILE A 332 0.18 -7.95 2.26
N GLY A 333 0.60 -6.71 2.51
CA GLY A 333 0.13 -5.53 1.80
C GLY A 333 0.74 -5.44 0.40
N PHE A 334 -0.04 -4.96 -0.57
CA PHE A 334 0.52 -4.54 -1.85
C PHE A 334 1.33 -3.24 -1.71
N ASP A 335 0.91 -2.35 -0.80
CA ASP A 335 1.62 -1.14 -0.41
C ASP A 335 1.80 -1.06 1.11
N VAL A 336 2.60 -0.09 1.57
CA VAL A 336 2.67 0.31 2.98
C VAL A 336 1.30 0.83 3.43
N ASN A 337 0.77 0.26 4.50
CA ASN A 337 -0.38 0.81 5.18
C ASN A 337 0.03 2.08 5.93
N ILE A 338 -0.55 3.20 5.53
CA ILE A 338 -0.29 4.53 6.08
C ILE A 338 -1.55 5.16 6.69
N ASP A 339 -2.68 4.46 6.70
CA ASP A 339 -3.92 4.97 7.28
C ASP A 339 -3.70 5.40 8.74
N PRO A 340 -3.00 4.62 9.60
CA PRO A 340 -2.73 5.05 10.97
C PRO A 340 -1.82 6.29 11.06
N LEU A 341 -0.96 6.50 10.06
CA LEU A 341 -0.13 7.70 9.99
C LEU A 341 -0.99 8.93 9.64
N MET A 342 -1.91 8.79 8.68
CA MET A 342 -2.81 9.88 8.27
C MET A 342 -3.72 10.31 9.42
N ASP A 343 -4.20 9.32 10.14
CA ASP A 343 -4.99 9.46 11.34
C ASP A 343 -4.23 10.15 12.49
N TYR A 344 -2.96 9.77 12.70
CA TYR A 344 -2.07 10.45 13.65
C TYR A 344 -1.86 11.93 13.28
N MET A 345 -1.67 12.24 11.99
CA MET A 345 -1.51 13.62 11.53
C MET A 345 -2.75 14.48 11.72
N ALA A 346 -3.93 13.96 11.42
CA ALA A 346 -5.19 14.71 11.50
C ALA A 346 -5.41 15.28 12.91
N GLN A 347 -4.96 14.56 13.94
CA GLN A 347 -5.05 14.97 15.34
C GLN A 347 -3.99 15.99 15.76
N LEU A 348 -2.81 16.01 15.13
CA LEU A 348 -1.79 17.04 15.37
C LEU A 348 -2.18 18.41 14.81
N ALA A 349 -3.11 18.45 13.85
CA ALA A 349 -3.62 19.68 13.24
C ALA A 349 -4.72 20.39 14.05
N GLU A 350 -5.20 19.77 15.14
CA GLU A 350 -6.10 20.42 16.12
C GLU A 350 -5.33 21.49 16.94
N PRO A 351 -5.89 22.70 17.21
CA PRO A 351 -5.11 23.86 17.69
C PRO A 351 -4.54 23.78 19.12
N CYS A 352 -4.46 22.61 19.77
CA CYS A 352 -4.11 22.53 21.18
C CYS A 352 -3.43 21.22 21.58
N ALA A 353 -2.19 20.99 21.14
CA ALA A 353 -1.28 20.10 21.85
C ALA A 353 0.17 20.59 21.71
N SER A 354 0.68 21.25 22.74
CA SER A 354 2.11 21.56 22.85
C SER A 354 2.94 20.28 22.86
N MET A 355 4.15 20.34 22.29
CA MET A 355 5.17 19.28 22.23
C MET A 355 5.49 18.59 23.58
N ALA A 356 5.03 19.13 24.72
CA ALA A 356 5.20 18.55 26.05
C ALA A 356 4.33 17.31 26.35
N ASN A 357 3.33 16.97 25.52
CA ASN A 357 2.50 15.77 25.69
C ASN A 357 3.03 14.51 24.95
N MET A 358 4.22 14.58 24.35
CA MET A 358 4.87 13.50 23.58
C MET A 358 5.36 12.30 24.41
N GLN A 359 5.06 12.22 25.71
CA GLN A 359 5.46 11.12 26.60
C GLN A 359 4.32 10.15 26.98
N SER A 360 3.10 10.32 26.44
CA SER A 360 2.01 9.32 26.57
C SER A 360 1.82 8.44 25.31
N THR A 361 2.89 8.35 24.51
CA THR A 361 2.99 8.03 23.08
C THR A 361 2.86 6.57 22.67
N VAL A 362 2.48 5.66 23.56
CA VAL A 362 1.99 4.33 23.15
C VAL A 362 0.48 4.25 23.31
N ALA A 363 -0.11 4.86 24.34
CA ALA A 363 -1.54 4.77 24.61
C ALA A 363 -2.41 5.72 23.77
N ALA A 364 -1.90 6.88 23.36
CA ALA A 364 -2.63 7.80 22.48
C ALA A 364 -2.58 7.36 21.01
N ALA A 365 -1.41 6.89 20.55
CA ALA A 365 -1.29 6.23 19.27
C ALA A 365 -2.12 4.92 19.29
N ALA A 366 -2.01 4.07 20.32
CA ALA A 366 -2.80 2.83 20.45
C ALA A 366 -4.30 3.04 20.62
N ARG A 367 -4.78 4.08 21.32
CA ARG A 367 -6.21 4.42 21.38
C ARG A 367 -6.77 4.81 20.01
N TYR A 368 -5.93 5.22 19.07
CA TYR A 368 -6.36 5.66 17.75
C TYR A 368 -6.04 4.66 16.63
N TYR A 369 -4.99 3.84 16.77
CA TYR A 369 -4.90 2.54 16.08
C TYR A 369 -6.13 1.65 16.35
N TRP A 370 -6.97 2.02 17.34
CA TRP A 370 -8.01 1.18 17.92
C TRP A 370 -9.22 1.93 18.50
N PRO A 371 -10.10 2.47 17.66
CA PRO A 371 -11.32 3.06 18.18
C PRO A 371 -12.16 2.00 18.91
N ASP A 372 -12.66 2.36 20.10
CA ASP A 372 -13.70 1.60 20.79
C ASP A 372 -14.84 1.28 19.81
N ALA A 373 -15.10 -0.01 19.66
CA ALA A 373 -16.26 -0.65 19.03
C ALA A 373 -17.22 0.25 18.21
N GLY A 374 -17.10 0.23 16.88
CA GLY A 374 -18.17 0.79 16.03
C GLY A 374 -17.92 0.91 14.52
N GLY A 375 -16.68 0.84 14.04
CA GLY A 375 -16.35 0.97 12.60
C GLY A 375 -16.15 -0.36 11.88
N VAL A 376 -16.45 -0.41 10.58
CA VAL A 376 -16.44 -1.62 9.71
C VAL A 376 -15.04 -2.21 9.47
N TYR A 377 -13.96 -1.60 10.00
CA TYR A 377 -12.58 -2.11 9.93
C TYR A 377 -12.09 -2.83 11.23
N SER A 378 -13.02 -3.38 12.02
CA SER A 378 -12.84 -3.76 13.44
C SER A 378 -12.28 -5.16 13.75
N ASP A 379 -11.55 -5.84 12.85
CA ASP A 379 -11.11 -7.23 13.11
C ASP A 379 -9.61 -7.54 12.88
N GLU A 380 -8.92 -6.84 11.99
CA GLU A 380 -7.55 -7.24 11.57
C GLU A 380 -6.49 -6.81 12.57
N HIS A 381 -6.49 -5.54 12.97
CA HIS A 381 -5.49 -5.06 13.91
C HIS A 381 -5.69 -5.72 15.32
N ALA A 382 -6.86 -6.33 15.60
CA ALA A 382 -7.24 -6.86 16.92
C ALA A 382 -6.45 -8.13 17.20
N ARG A 383 -5.90 -8.67 16.12
CA ARG A 383 -5.12 -9.87 15.99
C ARG A 383 -3.62 -9.57 15.91
N ASP A 384 -3.19 -8.33 16.17
CA ASP A 384 -1.78 -8.00 16.39
C ASP A 384 -1.43 -8.02 17.89
N LEU A 385 -0.42 -8.80 18.26
CA LEU A 385 0.04 -8.91 19.65
C LEU A 385 0.89 -7.73 20.13
N HIS A 386 1.35 -6.84 19.23
CA HIS A 386 1.94 -5.56 19.64
C HIS A 386 0.91 -4.60 20.21
N TYR A 387 -0.37 -4.87 19.97
CA TYR A 387 -1.42 -3.96 20.34
C TYR A 387 -1.60 -3.91 21.87
N PRO A 388 -1.58 -2.73 22.53
CA PRO A 388 -1.57 -2.65 24.00
C PRO A 388 -2.75 -3.31 24.71
N GLN A 389 -3.94 -3.38 24.10
CA GLN A 389 -5.07 -4.13 24.69
C GLN A 389 -4.79 -5.64 24.76
N ASN A 390 -3.89 -6.14 23.92
CA ASN A 390 -3.45 -7.53 23.90
C ASN A 390 -2.25 -7.79 24.82
N ALA A 391 -1.76 -6.81 25.60
CA ALA A 391 -0.56 -6.97 26.43
C ALA A 391 -0.65 -8.16 27.42
N ALA A 392 -1.78 -8.33 28.09
CA ALA A 392 -2.02 -9.47 28.97
C ALA A 392 -1.97 -10.81 28.22
N LEU A 393 -2.49 -10.83 26.99
CA LEU A 393 -2.48 -12.01 26.12
C LEU A 393 -1.07 -12.31 25.61
N LYS A 394 -0.34 -11.28 25.15
CA LYS A 394 1.06 -11.38 24.72
C LYS A 394 1.90 -12.02 25.83
N LYS A 395 1.77 -11.54 27.08
CA LYS A 395 2.50 -12.09 28.23
C LYS A 395 2.20 -13.57 28.48
N ARG A 396 0.92 -13.97 28.42
CA ARG A 396 0.53 -15.36 28.63
C ARG A 396 1.01 -16.28 27.50
N ILE A 397 0.90 -15.83 26.24
CA ILE A 397 1.41 -16.56 25.08
C ILE A 397 2.93 -16.67 25.13
N PHE A 398 3.65 -15.57 25.34
CA PHE A 398 5.12 -15.57 25.39
C PHE A 398 5.63 -16.54 26.47
N ASN A 399 5.06 -16.47 27.68
CA ASN A 399 5.41 -17.39 28.76
C ASN A 399 5.20 -18.86 28.39
N ALA A 400 4.10 -19.20 27.72
CA ALA A 400 3.82 -20.57 27.28
C ALA A 400 4.83 -21.11 26.25
N PHE A 401 5.46 -20.20 25.49
CA PHE A 401 6.55 -20.54 24.56
C PHE A 401 7.94 -20.28 25.17
N GLY A 402 8.05 -19.94 26.46
CA GLY A 402 9.32 -19.65 27.12
C GLY A 402 10.03 -18.41 26.56
N LEU A 403 9.26 -17.37 26.27
CA LEU A 403 9.71 -16.00 25.98
C LEU A 403 9.14 -15.07 27.06
N ASP A 404 9.61 -13.82 27.09
CA ASP A 404 9.12 -12.81 28.03
C ASP A 404 8.60 -11.59 27.26
N ALA A 405 7.31 -11.27 27.45
CA ALA A 405 6.67 -10.17 26.74
C ALA A 405 7.10 -8.78 27.22
N ASP A 406 7.74 -8.69 28.39
CA ASP A 406 8.26 -7.44 28.95
C ASP A 406 9.70 -7.14 28.47
N LEU A 407 10.34 -8.10 27.81
CA LEU A 407 11.67 -7.94 27.20
C LEU A 407 11.56 -7.49 25.74
N SER A 408 12.62 -6.83 25.26
CA SER A 408 12.77 -6.43 23.86
C SER A 408 12.87 -7.62 22.90
N TYR A 409 12.78 -7.34 21.59
CA TYR A 409 13.06 -8.33 20.56
C TYR A 409 14.47 -8.92 20.69
N ALA A 410 15.48 -8.07 20.89
CA ALA A 410 16.88 -8.49 21.01
C ALA A 410 17.12 -9.41 22.22
N GLU A 411 16.55 -9.07 23.38
CA GLU A 411 16.64 -9.89 24.59
C GLU A 411 15.94 -11.24 24.42
N ASN A 412 14.74 -11.27 23.81
CA ASN A 412 14.06 -12.52 23.50
C ASN A 412 14.80 -13.35 22.44
N LEU A 413 15.49 -12.69 21.50
CA LEU A 413 16.31 -13.37 20.50
C LEU A 413 17.52 -14.04 21.17
N ALA A 414 18.16 -13.38 22.14
CA ALA A 414 19.22 -13.99 22.94
C ALA A 414 18.72 -15.22 23.73
N ILE A 415 17.54 -15.14 24.35
CA ILE A 415 16.91 -16.30 25.02
C ILE A 415 16.70 -17.45 24.04
N PHE A 416 16.24 -17.15 22.82
CA PHE A 416 16.03 -18.16 21.78
C PHE A 416 17.36 -18.79 21.32
N GLU A 417 18.39 -17.99 21.09
CA GLU A 417 19.70 -18.47 20.65
C GLU A 417 20.38 -19.34 21.72
N ASP A 418 20.32 -18.92 22.99
CA ASP A 418 20.91 -19.68 24.11
C ASP A 418 20.24 -21.04 24.33
N ALA A 419 18.94 -21.15 24.07
CA ALA A 419 18.22 -22.42 24.13
C ALA A 419 18.54 -23.38 22.97
N ASN A 420 19.18 -22.90 21.90
CA ASN A 420 19.51 -23.67 20.69
C ASN A 420 21.04 -23.87 20.48
N LYS A 421 21.87 -23.39 21.42
CA LYS A 421 23.29 -23.77 21.52
C LYS A 421 23.40 -25.17 22.12
#